data_AF-X1RSD8-F1
#
_entry.id   AF-X1RSD8-F1
#
_cell.length_a   1.000
_cell.length_b   1.000
_cell.length_c   1.000
_cell.angle_alpha   90.00
_cell.angle_beta   90.00
_cell.angle_gamma   90.00
#
_symmetry.space_group_name_H-M   'P 1'
#
loop_
_entity.id
_entity.type
_entity.pdbx_description
1 polymer ?
#
loop_
_entity_poly.entity_id
_entity_poly.type
_entity_poly.pdbx_seq_one_letter_code
_entity_poly.pdbx_strand_id
1 'polypeptide(L)'
;LENTQYRNVVEEVVVSYDGTKNIAVVDEIIEKHKFKLSQEMLSPRVLSPLMAGWYLILKEVEIRNLRLILKAMFDNIPVEEIRNCLVLP
;
A
#
# COMPACT_ATOMS: atom_id res chain seq x y z
N LEU A 1 -23.32 -0.08 -21.43
CA LEU A 1 -22.74 0.08 -20.08
C LEU A 1 -22.57 -1.24 -19.32
N GLU A 2 -23.08 -2.37 -19.85
CA GLU A 2 -23.14 -3.67 -19.16
C GLU A 2 -21.78 -4.30 -18.82
N ASN A 3 -20.69 -3.91 -19.49
CA ASN A 3 -19.34 -4.43 -19.24
C ASN A 3 -18.45 -3.47 -18.43
N THR A 4 -19.04 -2.52 -17.69
CA THR A 4 -18.30 -1.51 -16.93
C THR A 4 -18.47 -1.70 -15.42
N GLN A 5 -17.50 -1.26 -14.63
CA GLN A 5 -17.55 -1.30 -13.15
C GLN A 5 -18.72 -0.50 -12.55
N TYR A 6 -19.38 0.33 -13.37
CA TYR A 6 -20.54 1.11 -12.98
C TYR A 6 -21.85 0.33 -13.01
N ARG A 7 -21.87 -0.93 -13.48
CA ARG A 7 -23.08 -1.74 -13.58
C ARG A 7 -23.85 -1.80 -12.25
N ASN A 8 -23.16 -2.08 -11.15
CA ASN A 8 -23.80 -2.19 -9.84
C ASN A 8 -24.40 -0.86 -9.37
N VAL A 9 -23.75 0.26 -9.69
CA VAL A 9 -24.23 1.61 -9.37
C VAL A 9 -25.47 1.93 -10.21
N VAL A 10 -25.48 1.54 -11.49
CA VAL A 10 -26.61 1.75 -12.39
C VAL A 10 -27.82 0.90 -11.98
N GLU A 11 -27.63 -0.36 -11.58
CA GLU A 11 -28.71 -1.20 -11.04
C GLU A 11 -29.30 -0.58 -9.75
N GLU A 12 -28.45 -0.08 -8.84
CA GLU A 12 -28.89 0.59 -7.61
C GLU A 12 -29.66 1.89 -7.90
N VAL A 13 -29.18 2.69 -8.87
CA VAL A 13 -29.85 3.92 -9.32
C VAL A 13 -31.24 3.61 -9.92
N VAL A 14 -31.35 2.57 -10.75
CA VAL A 14 -32.62 2.21 -11.41
C VAL A 14 -33.66 1.74 -10.38
N VAL A 15 -33.27 0.88 -9.43
CA VAL A 15 -34.18 0.41 -8.36
C VAL A 15 -34.64 1.57 -7.48
N SER A 16 -33.74 2.49 -7.14
CA SER A 16 -34.03 3.63 -6.26
C SER A 16 -34.87 4.71 -6.96
N TYR A 17 -34.66 4.91 -8.25
CA TYR A 17 -35.41 5.87 -9.06
C TYR A 17 -36.83 5.38 -9.35
N ASP A 18 -37.05 4.08 -9.59
CA ASP A 18 -38.37 3.55 -9.90
C ASP A 18 -39.33 3.63 -8.69
N GLY A 19 -38.79 3.54 -7.47
CA GLY A 19 -39.54 3.74 -6.23
C GLY A 19 -39.84 5.19 -5.87
N THR A 20 -38.97 6.14 -6.25
CA THR A 20 -39.01 7.52 -5.74
C THR A 20 -39.36 8.57 -6.81
N LYS A 21 -39.13 8.26 -8.09
CA LYS A 21 -39.23 9.17 -9.27
C LYS A 21 -38.53 10.53 -9.08
N ASN A 22 -37.54 10.58 -8.19
CA ASN A 22 -36.84 11.80 -7.83
C ASN A 22 -35.37 11.68 -8.25
N ILE A 23 -34.92 12.65 -9.06
CA ILE A 23 -33.56 12.66 -9.60
C ILE A 23 -32.50 12.92 -8.52
N ALA A 24 -32.89 13.52 -7.38
CA ALA A 24 -31.99 13.76 -6.25
C ALA A 24 -31.40 12.47 -5.65
N VAL A 25 -32.15 11.36 -5.71
CA VAL A 25 -31.68 10.05 -5.22
C VAL A 25 -30.55 9.51 -6.11
N VAL A 26 -30.57 9.85 -7.39
CA VAL A 26 -29.52 9.47 -8.34
C VAL A 26 -28.21 10.19 -8.02
N ASP A 27 -28.29 11.50 -7.75
CA ASP A 27 -27.12 12.30 -7.39
C ASP A 27 -26.50 11.83 -6.06
N GLU A 28 -27.31 11.50 -5.06
CA GLU A 28 -26.83 10.98 -3.77
C GLU A 28 -26.06 9.66 -3.93
N ILE A 29 -26.58 8.72 -4.71
CA ILE A 29 -25.94 7.42 -4.95
C ILE A 29 -24.61 7.60 -5.71
N ILE A 30 -24.58 8.50 -6.70
CA ILE A 30 -23.37 8.80 -7.46
C ILE A 30 -22.30 9.45 -6.58
N GLU A 31 -22.69 10.40 -5.73
CA GLU A 31 -21.77 11.11 -4.84
C GLU A 31 -21.16 10.17 -3.79
N LYS A 32 -21.98 9.30 -3.20
CA LYS A 32 -21.53 8.27 -2.27
C LYS A 32 -20.56 7.28 -2.91
N HIS A 33 -20.81 6.90 -4.16
CA HIS A 33 -19.90 6.03 -4.91
C HIS A 33 -18.57 6.71 -5.25
N LYS A 34 -18.60 7.98 -5.68
CA LYS A 34 -17.39 8.78 -5.92
C LYS A 34 -16.52 8.93 -4.67
N PHE A 35 -17.15 9.17 -3.52
CA PHE A 35 -16.45 9.29 -2.24
C PHE A 35 -15.77 7.96 -1.86
N LYS A 36 -16.48 6.84 -1.98
CA LYS A 36 -15.93 5.51 -1.69
C LYS A 36 -14.76 5.14 -2.61
N LEU A 37 -14.87 5.41 -3.91
CA LEU A 37 -13.79 5.16 -4.86
C LEU A 37 -12.55 6.01 -4.53
N SER A 38 -12.76 7.28 -4.18
CA SER A 38 -11.67 8.18 -3.77
C SER A 38 -11.00 7.71 -2.48
N GLN A 39 -11.79 7.25 -1.52
CA GLN A 39 -11.29 6.67 -0.27
C GLN A 39 -10.49 5.38 -0.51
N GLU A 40 -10.92 4.52 -1.44
CA GLU A 40 -10.21 3.30 -1.81
C GLU A 40 -8.90 3.58 -2.57
N MET A 41 -8.85 4.65 -3.38
CA MET A 41 -7.63 5.07 -4.10
C MET A 41 -6.61 5.75 -3.16
N LEU A 42 -7.09 6.52 -2.19
CA LEU A 42 -6.25 7.25 -1.23
C LEU A 42 -5.88 6.41 0.01
N SER A 43 -6.55 5.28 0.21
CA SER A 43 -6.22 4.31 1.25
C SER A 43 -4.78 3.81 1.09
N PRO A 44 -3.94 3.87 2.15
CA PRO A 44 -2.58 3.35 2.11
C PRO A 44 -2.65 1.84 1.98
N ARG A 45 -2.56 1.33 0.75
CA ARG A 45 -2.50 -0.10 0.49
C ARG A 45 -1.26 -0.67 1.19
N VAL A 46 -1.47 -1.64 2.06
CA VAL A 46 -0.44 -2.60 2.49
C VAL A 46 0.15 -3.17 1.18
N LEU A 47 1.43 -2.90 0.87
CA LEU A 47 2.10 -3.00 -0.46
C LEU A 47 2.21 -1.70 -1.28
N SER A 48 2.11 -0.54 -0.66
CA SER A 48 2.52 0.73 -1.29
C SER A 48 3.98 0.62 -1.78
N PRO A 49 4.30 1.16 -2.97
CA PRO A 49 5.69 1.26 -3.45
C PRO A 49 6.64 1.87 -2.43
N LEU A 50 6.14 2.75 -1.55
CA LEU A 50 6.91 3.35 -0.47
C LEU A 50 7.33 2.32 0.60
N MET A 51 6.43 1.40 0.97
CA MET A 51 6.75 0.30 1.88
C MET A 51 7.72 -0.70 1.25
N ALA A 52 7.58 -0.97 -0.05
CA ALA A 52 8.53 -1.79 -0.79
C ALA A 52 9.92 -1.13 -0.83
N GLY A 53 9.98 0.18 -1.09
CA GLY A 53 11.23 0.96 -1.05
C GLY A 53 11.88 0.91 0.34
N TRP A 54 11.09 1.09 1.40
CA TRP A 54 11.59 0.96 2.77
C TRP A 54 12.14 -0.43 3.08
N TYR A 55 11.45 -1.49 2.64
CA TYR A 55 11.90 -2.87 2.79
C TYR A 55 13.24 -3.13 2.07
N LEU A 56 13.41 -2.59 0.86
CA LEU A 56 14.66 -2.72 0.11
C LEU A 56 15.83 -2.04 0.84
N ILE A 57 15.61 -0.85 1.41
CA ILE A 57 16.63 -0.15 2.21
C ILE A 57 17.04 -0.99 3.43
N LEU A 58 16.07 -1.56 4.17
CA LEU A 58 16.36 -2.45 5.30
C LEU A 58 17.18 -3.67 4.87
N LYS A 59 16.83 -4.28 3.73
CA LYS A 59 17.57 -5.44 3.20
C LYS A 59 18.97 -5.09 2.74
N GLU A 60 19.19 -3.90 2.19
CA GLU A 60 20.52 -3.43 1.81
C GLU A 60 21.44 -3.29 3.05
N VAL A 61 20.90 -2.72 4.14
CA VAL A 61 21.62 -2.58 5.42
C VAL A 61 21.99 -3.96 5.97
N GLU A 62 21.06 -4.92 5.96
CA GLU A 62 21.28 -6.29 6.43
C GLU A 62 22.41 -6.98 5.66
N ILE A 63 22.41 -6.91 4.32
CA ILE A 63 23.45 -7.50 3.47
C ILE A 63 24.81 -6.83 3.74
N ARG A 64 24.84 -5.51 3.92
CA ARG A 64 26.07 -4.78 4.22
C ARG A 64 26.65 -5.18 5.56
N ASN A 65 25.82 -5.31 6.59
CA ASN A 65 26.21 -5.79 7.91
C ASN A 65 26.76 -7.23 7.86
N LEU A 66 26.07 -8.15 7.18
CA LEU A 66 26.56 -9.52 7.00
C LEU A 66 27.92 -9.58 6.31
N ARG A 67 28.10 -8.79 5.24
CA ARG A 67 29.40 -8.70 4.55
C ARG A 67 30.51 -8.18 5.46
N LEU A 68 30.22 -7.19 6.31
CA LEU A 68 31.18 -6.64 7.26
C LEU A 68 31.54 -7.66 8.34
N ILE A 69 30.56 -8.41 8.86
CA ILE A 69 30.80 -9.49 9.82
C ILE A 69 31.69 -10.57 9.20
N LEU A 70 31.35 -11.05 7.99
CA LEU A 70 32.15 -12.06 7.29
C LEU A 70 33.59 -11.59 7.05
N LYS A 71 33.77 -10.33 6.65
CA LYS A 71 35.09 -9.74 6.45
C LYS A 71 35.86 -9.63 7.76
N ALA A 72 35.23 -9.16 8.83
CA ALA A 72 35.86 -9.02 10.13
C ALA A 72 36.26 -10.38 10.73
N MET A 73 35.45 -11.43 10.52
CA MET A 73 35.82 -12.81 10.89
C MET A 73 37.03 -13.31 10.10
N PHE A 74 37.09 -13.03 8.79
CA PHE A 74 38.26 -13.38 7.98
C PHE A 74 39.52 -12.66 8.44
N ASP A 75 39.38 -11.39 8.84
CA ASP A 75 40.44 -10.55 9.36
C ASP A 75 40.80 -10.87 10.84
N ASN A 76 40.21 -11.91 11.44
CA ASN A 76 40.41 -12.34 12.85
C ASN A 76 40.15 -11.22 13.88
N ILE A 77 39.21 -10.32 13.61
CA ILE A 77 38.81 -9.26 14.54
C ILE A 77 38.02 -9.89 15.70
N PRO A 78 38.29 -9.53 16.97
CA PRO A 78 37.53 -10.02 18.11
C PRO A 78 36.05 -9.62 18.02
N VAL A 79 35.17 -10.54 18.42
CA VAL A 79 33.71 -10.42 18.22
C VAL A 79 33.13 -9.16 18.89
N GLU A 80 33.71 -8.72 20.01
CA GLU A 80 33.31 -7.46 20.66
C GLU A 80 33.52 -6.22 19.76
N GLU A 81 34.55 -6.21 18.91
CA GLU A 81 34.83 -5.09 18.01
C GLU A 81 33.99 -5.13 16.73
N ILE A 82 33.58 -6.32 16.29
CA ILE A 82 32.74 -6.49 15.08
C ILE A 82 31.42 -5.71 15.22
N ARG A 83 30.86 -5.64 16.43
CA ARG A 83 29.62 -4.90 16.71
C ARG A 83 29.75 -3.40 16.43
N ASN A 84 30.94 -2.84 16.62
CA ASN A 84 31.22 -1.42 16.38
C ASN A 84 31.39 -1.10 14.89
N CYS A 85 31.56 -2.12 14.04
CA CYS A 85 31.68 -1.95 12.59
C CYS A 85 30.34 -1.99 11.84
N LEU A 86 29.23 -2.30 12.51
CA LEU A 86 27.91 -2.40 11.87
C LEU A 86 27.35 -1.01 11.52
N VAL A 87 26.67 -0.92 10.38
CA VAL A 87 26.16 0.36 9.83
C VAL A 87 24.96 0.89 10.62
N LEU A 88 24.19 -0.03 11.22
CA LEU A 88 23.08 0.23 12.15
C LEU A 88 23.11 -0.91 13.19
N PRO A 89 23.33 -0.62 14.49
CA PRO A 89 23.36 -1.62 15.56
C PRO A 89 21.97 -2.10 16.00
#